data_AF-A0A349TFU6-F1
#
_entry.id   AF-A0A349TFU6-F1
#
_cell.length_a   1.000
_cell.length_b   1.000
_cell.length_c   1.000
_cell.angle_alpha   90.00
_cell.angle_beta   90.00
_cell.angle_gamma   90.00
#
_symmetry.space_group_name_H-M   'P 1'
#
loop_
_entity.id
_entity.type
_entity.pdbx_description
1 polymer ?
#
loop_
_entity_poly.entity_id
_entity_poly.type
_entity_poly.pdbx_seq_one_letter_code
_entity_poly.pdbx_strand_id
1 'polypeptide(L)' 'MNAPTTLSRRNDFPGMVTPDGAPWHYLDAAATAQKPRAVIDAVARALGEDYATV' A
#
# COMPACT_ATOMS: atom_id res chain seq x y z
N MET A 1 11.68 -6.89 -30.84
CA MET A 1 12.03 -6.32 -29.52
C MET A 1 10.73 -6.12 -28.76
N ASN A 2 10.51 -6.84 -27.66
CA ASN A 2 9.34 -6.60 -26.80
C ASN A 2 9.71 -5.48 -25.83
N ALA A 3 8.91 -4.43 -25.77
CA ALA A 3 9.09 -3.36 -24.80
C ALA A 3 8.94 -3.94 -23.38
N PRO A 4 9.77 -3.52 -22.40
CA PRO A 4 9.60 -3.96 -21.03
C PRO A 4 8.21 -3.52 -20.55
N THR A 5 7.39 -4.49 -20.16
CA THR A 5 6.11 -4.19 -19.50
C THR A 5 6.43 -3.68 -18.10
N THR A 6 6.10 -2.41 -17.83
CA THR A 6 6.27 -1.85 -16.49
C THR A 6 5.40 -2.61 -15.51
N LEU A 7 6.01 -3.38 -14.61
CA LEU A 7 5.29 -4.01 -13.51
C LEU A 7 4.91 -2.93 -12.49
N SER A 8 3.74 -2.32 -12.66
CA SER A 8 3.24 -1.31 -11.72
C SER A 8 2.42 -1.96 -10.62
N ARG A 9 2.95 -1.96 -9.38
CA ARG A 9 2.22 -2.35 -8.17
C ARG A 9 1.58 -1.18 -7.43
N ARG A 10 1.56 0.03 -8.02
CA ARG A 10 1.10 1.26 -7.32
C ARG A 10 -0.33 1.15 -6.79
N ASN A 11 -1.19 0.40 -7.48
CA ASN A 11 -2.59 0.21 -7.08
C ASN A 11 -2.74 -0.56 -5.76
N ASP A 12 -1.72 -1.33 -5.35
CA ASP A 12 -1.73 -2.04 -4.08
C ASP A 12 -1.45 -1.10 -2.89
N PHE A 13 -0.95 0.12 -3.14
CA PHE A 13 -0.53 1.08 -2.12
C PHE A 13 -1.50 2.27 -2.07
N PRO A 14 -2.50 2.26 -1.16
CA PRO A 14 -3.50 3.33 -1.10
C PRO A 14 -2.89 4.70 -0.78
N GLY A 15 -1.72 4.75 -0.14
CA GLY A 15 -0.99 6.01 0.13
C GLY A 15 -0.29 6.65 -1.08
N MET A 16 -0.37 6.04 -2.27
CA MET A 16 0.24 6.57 -3.51
C MET A 16 -0.68 7.51 -4.31
N VAL A 17 -1.83 7.88 -3.74
CA VAL A 17 -2.75 8.87 -4.31
C VAL A 17 -3.06 9.95 -3.29
N THR A 18 -3.32 11.16 -3.77
CA THR A 18 -3.83 12.28 -2.96
C THR A 18 -5.28 12.00 -2.55
N PRO A 19 -5.85 12.76 -1.58
CA PRO A 19 -7.28 12.67 -1.25
C PRO A 19 -8.20 12.87 -2.47
N ASP A 20 -7.77 13.70 -3.42
CA ASP A 20 -8.49 13.96 -4.69
C ASP A 20 -8.20 12.91 -5.78
N GLY A 21 -7.42 11.86 -5.47
CA GLY A 21 -7.13 10.74 -6.37
C GLY A 21 -5.98 10.95 -7.36
N ALA A 22 -5.25 12.06 -7.28
CA ALA A 22 -4.10 12.31 -8.15
C ALA A 22 -2.89 11.46 -7.72
N PRO A 23 -2.00 11.02 -8.64
CA PRO A 23 -0.79 10.29 -8.27
C PRO A 23 0.14 11.11 -7.37
N TRP A 24 0.62 10.51 -6.27
CA TRP A 24 1.59 11.14 -5.39
C TRP A 24 3.01 10.59 -5.61
N HIS A 25 3.97 11.49 -5.78
CA HIS A 25 5.40 11.18 -5.83
C HIS A 25 6.00 11.13 -4.41
N TYR A 26 5.96 9.96 -3.80
CA TYR A 26 6.59 9.72 -2.50
C TYR A 26 8.07 9.34 -2.69
N LEU A 27 8.98 10.27 -2.36
CA LEU A 27 10.43 10.13 -2.61
C LEU A 27 11.25 9.91 -1.33
N ASP A 28 10.63 9.36 -0.28
CA ASP A 28 11.27 9.10 1.02
C ASP A 28 11.16 7.63 1.47
N ALA A 29 11.08 6.71 0.50
CA ALA A 29 10.94 5.28 0.78
C ALA A 29 12.14 4.66 1.52
N ALA A 30 13.31 5.31 1.45
CA ALA A 30 14.50 4.90 2.19
C ALA A 30 14.35 5.12 3.71
N ALA A 31 13.64 6.17 4.12
CA ALA A 31 13.32 6.39 5.53
C ALA A 31 12.21 5.44 5.99
N THR A 32 11.12 5.32 5.21
CA THR A 32 10.07 4.33 5.47
C THR A 32 9.26 4.01 4.22
N ALA A 33 8.95 2.73 4.02
CA ALA A 33 8.13 2.28 2.91
C ALA A 33 6.62 2.35 3.25
N GLN A 34 5.85 2.80 2.28
CA GLN A 34 4.38 2.73 2.27
C GLN A 34 3.89 1.29 2.43
N LYS A 35 2.72 1.11 3.04
CA LYS A 35 2.16 -0.22 3.27
C LYS A 35 1.19 -0.60 2.15
N PRO A 36 1.32 -1.79 1.55
CA PRO A 36 0.30 -2.28 0.63
C PRO A 36 -0.96 -2.66 1.41
N ARG A 37 -2.11 -2.71 0.72
CA ARG A 37 -3.42 -3.03 1.28
C ARG A 37 -3.41 -4.33 2.09
N ALA A 38 -2.75 -5.37 1.58
CA ALA A 38 -2.65 -6.66 2.27
C ALA A 38 -2.03 -6.56 3.68
N VAL A 39 -1.06 -5.67 3.89
CA VAL A 39 -0.45 -5.44 5.21
C VAL A 39 -1.41 -4.71 6.13
N ILE A 40 -2.12 -3.70 5.61
CA ILE A 40 -3.11 -2.93 6.37
C ILE A 40 -4.23 -3.86 6.85
N ASP A 41 -4.78 -4.67 5.95
CA ASP A 41 -5.88 -5.58 6.25
C ASP A 41 -5.47 -6.65 7.25
N ALA A 42 -4.26 -7.20 7.13
CA ALA A 42 -3.74 -8.18 8.08
C ALA A 42 -3.61 -7.61 9.50
N VAL A 43 -3.09 -6.38 9.64
CA VAL A 43 -2.98 -5.72 10.95
C VAL A 43 -4.36 -5.36 11.51
N ALA A 44 -5.27 -4.87 10.68
CA ALA A 44 -6.63 -4.55 11.10
C ALA A 44 -7.36 -5.80 11.62
N ARG A 45 -7.22 -6.93 10.94
CA ARG A 45 -7.74 -8.23 11.38
C ARG A 45 -7.10 -8.68 12.70
N ALA A 46 -5.77 -8.63 12.77
CA ALA A 46 -5.01 -9.06 13.94
C ALA A 46 -5.32 -8.24 15.22
N LEU A 47 -5.65 -6.95 15.09
CA LEU A 47 -6.01 -6.08 16.22
C LEU A 47 -7.52 -5.96 16.44
N GLY A 48 -8.32 -6.43 15.48
CA GLY A 48 -9.78 -6.37 15.50
C GLY A 48 -10.38 -7.73 15.84
N GLU A 49 -10.96 -8.37 14.82
CA GLU A 49 -11.74 -9.62 14.97
C GLU A 49 -10.98 -10.74 15.67
N ASP A 50 -9.70 -10.92 15.34
CA ASP A 50 -8.91 -12.04 15.86
C ASP A 50 -8.38 -11.75 17.28
N TYR A 51 -8.31 -10.47 17.68
CA TYR A 51 -7.95 -10.09 19.06
C TYR A 51 -9.18 -9.99 19.96
N ALA A 52 -10.35 -9.60 19.45
CA ALA A 52 -11.56 -9.36 20.23
C ALA A 52 -12.19 -10.62 20.86
N THR A 53 -11.59 -11.80 20.73
CA THR A 53 -12.01 -13.04 21.37
C THR A 53 -11.48 -13.24 22.79
N VAL A 54 -10.78 -12.26 23.38
CA VAL A 54 -10.37 -12.27 24.81
C VAL A 54 -11.49 -11.83 25.74
#